data_AF-A0A954F3W6-F1
#
_entry.id   AF-A0A954F3W6-F1
#
_cell.length_a   1.000
_cell.length_b   1.000
_cell.length_c   1.000
_cell.angle_alpha   90.00
_cell.angle_beta   90.00
_cell.angle_gamma   90.00
#
_symmetry.space_group_name_H-M   'P 1'
#
loop_
_entity.id
_entity.type
_entity.pdbx_description
1 polymer ?
#
loop_
_entity_poly.entity_id
_entity_poly.type
_entity_poly.pdbx_seq_one_letter_code
_entity_poly.pdbx_strand_id
1 'polypeptide(L)'
;MRNLSRFSTRACLLALGLVLPVTGGCVTLPKPEEVLAYGFETPVQTFQSFVVALRADLPNPEYDCFSAGFKERNQVSRLGYHEFRAQLLKDQPLLRWALQKAARKPEAYILEPLGNGDRVHMIVDVSGHVLHVLLVRDSYVTVMGQPDDPLNPAEAWVDQTVSDLFDDQWIFPMPNEGYLGAQVPHPGRDLRQLVSITVGREWKIDDLYLEGEAQP
;
A
#
# COMPACT_ATOMS: atom_id res chain seq x y z
N MET A 1 10.23 30.78 75.98
CA MET A 1 9.14 30.62 74.98
C MET A 1 9.69 30.98 73.59
N ARG A 2 9.68 29.98 72.69
CA ARG A 2 9.64 30.00 71.21
C ARG A 2 9.98 31.30 70.46
N ASN A 3 11.03 31.29 69.63
CA ASN A 3 10.84 30.99 68.19
C ASN A 3 12.18 30.82 67.45
N LEU A 4 12.33 29.64 66.85
CA LEU A 4 13.33 29.25 65.86
C LEU A 4 12.80 29.53 64.45
N SER A 5 13.74 29.68 63.49
CA SER A 5 13.58 29.47 62.04
C SER A 5 12.88 30.61 61.27
N ARG A 6 13.26 30.98 60.04
CA ARG A 6 13.67 30.14 58.91
C ARG A 6 14.62 30.90 57.95
N PHE A 7 15.71 30.23 57.61
CA PHE A 7 16.39 30.37 56.32
C PHE A 7 15.35 30.16 55.20
N SER A 8 15.16 31.13 54.31
CA SER A 8 14.44 30.87 53.05
C SER A 8 15.47 30.54 51.98
N THR A 9 15.60 29.23 51.83
CA THR A 9 16.43 28.50 50.90
C THR A 9 16.15 28.94 49.47
N ARG A 10 17.24 29.25 48.76
CA ARG A 10 17.35 29.29 47.30
C ARG A 10 16.49 28.18 46.66
N ALA A 11 15.36 28.53 46.09
CA ALA A 11 14.66 27.68 45.14
C ALA A 11 15.45 27.78 43.82
N CYS A 12 16.52 26.99 43.74
CA CYS A 12 17.20 26.71 42.48
C CYS A 12 16.17 26.18 41.49
N LEU A 13 15.93 26.97 40.45
CA LEU A 13 15.33 26.59 39.19
C LEU A 13 16.07 25.36 38.64
N LEU A 14 15.65 24.15 39.04
CA LEU A 14 15.91 22.94 38.28
C LEU A 14 14.91 22.90 37.12
N ALA A 15 15.13 23.80 36.16
CA ALA A 15 14.67 23.62 34.79
C ALA A 15 15.48 22.46 34.22
N LEU A 16 15.12 21.24 34.62
CA LEU A 16 15.57 20.00 34.01
C LEU A 16 14.90 19.97 32.63
N GLY A 17 15.53 20.68 31.68
CA GLY A 17 15.25 20.61 30.27
C GLY A 17 15.44 19.16 29.85
N LEU A 18 14.36 18.39 29.90
CA LEU A 18 14.27 17.07 29.34
C LEU A 18 14.31 17.25 27.82
N VAL A 19 15.52 17.47 27.30
CA VAL A 19 15.84 17.31 25.89
C VAL A 19 15.71 15.81 25.64
N LEU A 20 14.48 15.35 25.46
CA LEU A 20 14.20 14.05 24.88
C LEU A 20 14.96 14.04 23.55
N PRO A 21 16.02 13.22 23.42
CA PRO A 21 16.56 12.98 22.10
C PRO A 21 15.39 12.37 21.35
N VAL A 22 14.87 13.10 20.38
CA VAL A 22 14.03 12.52 19.33
C VAL A 22 14.97 11.52 18.66
N THR A 23 14.98 10.29 19.18
CA THR A 23 15.60 9.14 18.54
C THR A 23 14.74 8.91 17.31
N GLY A 24 14.98 9.74 16.29
CA GLY A 24 14.57 9.47 14.93
C GLY A 24 15.27 8.18 14.58
N GLY A 25 14.59 7.06 14.84
CA GLY A 25 15.09 5.75 14.48
C GLY A 25 15.39 5.83 13.00
N CYS A 26 16.66 5.69 12.63
CA CYS A 26 17.07 5.73 11.24
C CYS A 26 16.21 4.73 10.48
N VAL A 27 15.26 5.25 9.71
CA VAL A 27 14.53 4.46 8.72
C VAL A 27 15.59 4.15 7.68
N THR A 28 16.09 2.92 7.72
CA THR A 28 17.06 2.43 6.74
C THR A 28 16.36 2.47 5.39
N LEU A 29 16.91 3.23 4.44
CA LEU A 29 16.45 3.22 3.06
C LEU A 29 16.50 1.77 2.52
N PRO A 30 15.56 1.34 1.66
CA PRO A 30 15.67 0.04 1.02
C PRO A 30 16.96 -0.06 0.22
N LYS A 31 17.50 -1.27 0.14
CA LYS A 31 18.69 -1.52 -0.66
C LYS A 31 18.31 -1.60 -2.15
N PRO A 32 19.22 -1.29 -3.09
CA PRO A 32 18.93 -1.37 -4.52
C PRO A 32 18.38 -2.74 -4.95
N GLU A 33 18.89 -3.83 -4.39
CA GLU A 33 18.37 -5.17 -4.66
C GLU A 33 16.91 -5.38 -4.23
N GLU A 34 16.46 -4.71 -3.16
CA GLU A 34 15.08 -4.75 -2.68
C GLU A 34 14.15 -4.01 -3.65
N VAL A 35 14.64 -2.93 -4.26
CA VAL A 35 13.91 -2.16 -5.29
C VAL A 35 13.82 -2.94 -6.60
N LEU A 36 14.84 -3.72 -6.95
CA LEU A 36 14.83 -4.57 -8.15
C LEU A 36 13.96 -5.83 -8.00
N ALA A 37 13.70 -6.27 -6.77
CA ALA A 37 12.84 -7.42 -6.49
C ALA A 37 11.33 -7.11 -6.56
N TYR A 38 10.98 -5.87 -6.93
CA TYR A 38 9.61 -5.39 -7.06
C TYR A 38 8.78 -6.29 -7.99
N GLY A 39 7.58 -6.67 -7.55
CA GLY A 39 6.68 -7.45 -8.37
C GLY A 39 5.47 -8.00 -7.62
N PHE A 40 4.55 -8.55 -8.39
CA PHE A 40 3.21 -8.91 -7.93
C PHE A 40 2.85 -10.38 -8.25
N GLU A 41 3.85 -11.22 -8.53
CA GLU A 41 3.63 -12.60 -8.97
C GLU A 41 3.15 -13.51 -7.83
N THR A 42 3.61 -13.24 -6.60
CA THR A 42 3.26 -13.99 -5.38
C THR A 42 2.76 -13.07 -4.27
N PRO A 43 2.00 -13.60 -3.27
CA PRO A 43 1.53 -12.78 -2.15
C PRO A 43 2.68 -12.15 -1.37
N VAL A 44 3.75 -12.94 -1.13
CA VAL A 44 4.94 -12.49 -0.40
C VAL A 44 5.66 -11.37 -1.16
N GLN A 45 5.84 -11.52 -2.47
CA GLN A 45 6.49 -10.50 -3.29
C GLN A 45 5.70 -9.19 -3.31
N THR A 46 4.36 -9.27 -3.37
CA THR A 46 3.47 -8.10 -3.32
C THR A 46 3.61 -7.35 -2.01
N PHE A 47 3.56 -8.08 -0.88
CA PHE A 47 3.73 -7.48 0.44
C PHE A 47 5.13 -6.85 0.60
N GLN A 48 6.18 -7.52 0.12
CA GLN A 48 7.53 -6.97 0.12
C GLN A 48 7.64 -5.69 -0.72
N SER A 49 7.04 -5.68 -1.91
CA SER A 49 6.99 -4.50 -2.79
C SER A 49 6.30 -3.33 -2.11
N PHE A 50 5.16 -3.56 -1.45
CA PHE A 50 4.47 -2.55 -0.63
C PHE A 50 5.35 -1.98 0.47
N VAL A 51 6.01 -2.85 1.24
CA VAL A 51 6.87 -2.42 2.35
C VAL A 51 8.10 -1.65 1.87
N VAL A 52 8.68 -2.03 0.72
CA VAL A 52 9.79 -1.31 0.08
C VAL A 52 9.33 0.07 -0.38
N ALA A 53 8.19 0.16 -1.07
CA ALA A 53 7.59 1.42 -1.50
C ALA A 53 7.31 2.35 -0.31
N LEU A 54 6.75 1.81 0.77
CA LEU A 54 6.50 2.53 2.02
C LEU A 54 7.77 3.11 2.64
N ARG A 55 8.86 2.33 2.66
CA ARG A 55 10.15 2.79 3.20
C ARG A 55 10.85 3.80 2.32
N ALA A 56 10.67 3.70 1.01
CA ALA A 56 11.20 4.65 0.04
C ALA A 56 10.34 5.92 -0.07
N ASP A 57 9.21 5.99 0.66
CA ASP A 57 8.22 7.07 0.56
C ASP A 57 7.76 7.28 -0.90
N LEU A 58 7.43 6.16 -1.56
CA LEU A 58 7.00 6.09 -2.96
C LEU A 58 5.50 5.77 -3.05
N PRO A 59 4.62 6.77 -2.93
CA PRO A 59 3.18 6.58 -2.81
C PRO A 59 2.53 6.00 -4.07
N ASN A 60 3.06 6.26 -5.26
CA ASN A 60 2.53 5.66 -6.48
C ASN A 60 2.78 4.14 -6.50
N PRO A 61 4.02 3.64 -6.33
CA PRO A 61 4.26 2.22 -6.11
C PRO A 61 3.45 1.61 -4.96
N GLU A 62 3.31 2.29 -3.82
CA GLU A 62 2.44 1.81 -2.73
C GLU A 62 0.98 1.65 -3.20
N TYR A 63 0.43 2.65 -3.89
CA TYR A 63 -0.92 2.62 -4.45
C TYR A 63 -1.12 1.42 -5.40
N ASP A 64 -0.10 1.09 -6.19
CA ASP A 64 -0.13 -0.01 -7.14
C ASP A 64 -0.17 -1.37 -6.46
N CYS A 65 0.23 -1.48 -5.19
CA CYS A 65 0.11 -2.72 -4.44
C CYS A 65 -1.34 -3.02 -4.00
N PHE A 66 -2.27 -2.06 -4.05
CA PHE A 66 -3.64 -2.26 -3.58
C PHE A 66 -4.58 -2.77 -4.67
N SER A 67 -5.54 -3.60 -4.26
CA SER A 67 -6.57 -4.15 -5.14
C SER A 67 -7.55 -3.07 -5.59
N ALA A 68 -8.25 -3.33 -6.70
CA ALA A 68 -9.39 -2.54 -7.15
C ALA A 68 -10.42 -2.37 -6.01
N GLY A 69 -10.75 -3.47 -5.35
CA GLY A 69 -11.72 -3.51 -4.27
C GLY A 69 -11.31 -2.66 -3.07
N PHE A 70 -10.03 -2.66 -2.69
CA PHE A 70 -9.53 -1.80 -1.62
C PHE A 70 -9.71 -0.31 -1.98
N LYS A 71 -9.30 0.06 -3.19
CA LYS A 71 -9.38 1.44 -3.68
C LYS A 71 -10.83 1.93 -3.75
N GLU A 72 -11.73 1.09 -4.25
CA GLU A 72 -13.16 1.40 -4.32
C GLU A 72 -13.78 1.56 -2.93
N ARG A 73 -13.58 0.58 -2.03
CA ARG A 73 -14.13 0.61 -0.66
C ARG A 73 -13.68 1.85 0.12
N ASN A 74 -12.43 2.26 -0.06
CA ASN A 74 -11.86 3.42 0.63
C ASN A 74 -12.01 4.74 -0.16
N GLN A 75 -12.62 4.71 -1.36
CA GLN A 75 -12.76 5.86 -2.25
C GLN A 75 -11.44 6.56 -2.58
N VAL A 76 -10.37 5.79 -2.73
CA VAL A 76 -9.01 6.31 -2.92
C VAL A 76 -8.66 6.32 -4.39
N SER A 77 -8.48 7.52 -4.95
CA SER A 77 -7.84 7.69 -6.25
C SER A 77 -6.31 7.77 -6.09
N ARG A 78 -5.56 7.53 -7.17
CA ARG A 78 -4.09 7.70 -7.16
C ARG A 78 -3.67 9.11 -6.69
N LEU A 79 -4.40 10.16 -7.08
CA LEU A 79 -4.14 11.52 -6.62
C LEU A 79 -4.44 11.72 -5.12
N GLY A 80 -5.56 11.14 -4.64
CA GLY A 80 -5.98 11.22 -3.24
C GLY A 80 -5.21 10.29 -2.29
N TYR A 81 -4.43 9.33 -2.81
CA TYR A 81 -3.75 8.33 -2.01
C TYR A 81 -2.78 8.93 -0.98
N HIS A 82 -2.09 10.04 -1.32
CA HIS A 82 -1.20 10.71 -0.38
C HIS A 82 -1.91 11.18 0.90
N GLU A 83 -3.10 11.76 0.76
CA GLU A 83 -3.90 12.25 1.87
C GLU A 83 -4.48 11.08 2.68
N PHE A 84 -5.03 10.08 1.99
CA PHE A 84 -5.50 8.84 2.60
C PHE A 84 -4.40 8.17 3.44
N ARG A 85 -3.21 7.99 2.86
CA ARG A 85 -2.03 7.42 3.53
C ARG A 85 -1.64 8.22 4.76
N ALA A 86 -1.59 9.56 4.66
CA ALA A 86 -1.23 10.40 5.80
C ALA A 86 -2.24 10.27 6.94
N GLN A 87 -3.54 10.19 6.61
CA GLN A 87 -4.61 10.00 7.59
C GLN A 87 -4.56 8.60 8.22
N LEU A 88 -4.43 7.54 7.41
CA LEU A 88 -4.30 6.15 7.87
C LEU A 88 -3.15 5.98 8.87
N LEU A 89 -1.96 6.48 8.50
CA LEU A 89 -0.76 6.37 9.37
C LEU A 89 -0.80 7.28 10.60
N LYS A 90 -1.65 8.31 10.59
CA LYS A 90 -1.91 9.17 11.74
C LYS A 90 -2.89 8.52 12.72
N ASP A 91 -3.92 7.88 12.20
CA ASP A 91 -4.96 7.23 13.00
C ASP A 91 -4.48 5.89 13.56
N GLN A 92 -3.60 5.20 12.83
CA GLN A 92 -3.03 3.89 13.20
C GLN A 92 -1.50 3.97 13.32
N PRO A 93 -0.96 4.61 14.38
CA PRO A 93 0.47 4.77 14.55
C PRO A 93 1.19 3.43 14.80
N LEU A 94 0.51 2.44 15.40
CA LEU A 94 1.07 1.10 15.59
C LEU A 94 1.21 0.39 14.25
N LEU A 95 0.24 0.54 13.34
CA LEU A 95 0.32 -0.04 12.00
C LEU A 95 1.55 0.51 11.25
N ARG A 96 1.77 1.82 11.30
CA ARG A 96 2.98 2.44 10.74
C ARG A 96 4.25 1.80 11.29
N TRP A 97 4.32 1.64 12.61
CA TRP A 97 5.48 1.03 13.26
C TRP A 97 5.67 -0.43 12.83
N ALA A 98 4.58 -1.21 12.77
CA ALA A 98 4.62 -2.61 12.38
C ALA A 98 5.09 -2.79 10.94
N LEU A 99 4.58 -2.01 9.99
CA LEU A 99 5.00 -2.04 8.59
C LEU A 99 6.50 -1.70 8.43
N GLN A 100 7.00 -0.72 9.18
CA GLN A 100 8.43 -0.38 9.19
C GLN A 100 9.31 -1.51 9.75
N LYS A 101 8.78 -2.32 10.67
CA LYS A 101 9.48 -3.43 11.32
C LYS A 101 9.45 -4.70 10.47
N ALA A 102 8.29 -5.03 9.89
CA ALA A 102 8.11 -6.17 8.99
C ALA A 102 9.14 -6.18 7.84
N ALA A 103 9.55 -4.99 7.39
CA ALA A 103 10.58 -4.81 6.37
C ALA A 103 11.96 -5.38 6.72
N ARG A 104 12.33 -5.41 8.00
CA ARG A 104 13.70 -5.69 8.44
C ARG A 104 13.95 -7.17 8.67
N LYS A 105 12.90 -7.87 9.09
CA LYS A 105 12.90 -9.29 9.36
C LYS A 105 11.47 -9.78 9.14
N PRO A 106 11.21 -10.44 8.02
CA PRO A 106 10.11 -11.38 7.94
C PRO A 106 10.30 -12.43 9.02
N GLU A 107 9.76 -12.21 10.22
CA GLU A 107 9.46 -13.34 11.08
C GLU A 107 8.36 -14.14 10.35
N ALA A 108 8.39 -15.46 10.50
CA ALA A 108 7.73 -16.40 9.59
C ALA A 108 6.33 -15.95 9.14
N TYR A 109 6.10 -15.91 7.82
CA TYR A 109 4.76 -15.69 7.28
C TYR A 109 3.94 -16.97 7.37
N ILE A 110 2.70 -16.86 7.84
CA ILE A 110 1.70 -17.91 7.66
C ILE A 110 0.80 -17.45 6.51
N LEU A 111 0.67 -18.29 5.48
CA LEU A 111 -0.22 -18.06 4.36
C LEU A 111 -1.39 -19.01 4.48
N GLU A 112 -2.56 -18.47 4.79
CA GLU A 112 -3.81 -19.22 4.86
C GLU A 112 -4.60 -18.95 3.57
N PRO A 113 -4.73 -19.93 2.66
CA PRO A 113 -5.55 -19.75 1.48
C PRO A 113 -7.02 -19.56 1.89
N LEU A 114 -7.69 -18.59 1.27
CA LEU A 114 -9.10 -18.32 1.47
C LEU A 114 -9.87 -18.70 0.19
N GLY A 115 -10.89 -19.54 0.34
CA GLY A 115 -11.76 -19.94 -0.78
C GLY A 115 -11.04 -20.77 -1.85
N ASN A 116 -11.12 -20.34 -3.11
CA ASN A 116 -10.66 -21.07 -4.29
C ASN A 116 -9.15 -20.90 -4.60
N GLY A 117 -8.40 -20.20 -3.74
CA GLY A 117 -6.98 -19.93 -3.95
C GLY A 117 -6.67 -18.58 -4.59
N ASP A 118 -7.68 -17.78 -4.95
CA ASP A 118 -7.51 -16.39 -5.42
C ASP A 118 -7.43 -15.38 -4.28
N ARG A 119 -7.47 -15.84 -3.04
CA ARG A 119 -7.34 -15.02 -1.84
C ARG A 119 -6.41 -15.70 -0.85
N VAL A 120 -5.59 -14.92 -0.17
CA VAL A 120 -4.68 -15.40 0.88
C VAL A 120 -4.73 -14.43 2.05
N HIS A 121 -4.86 -14.99 3.24
CA HIS A 121 -4.63 -14.28 4.48
C HIS A 121 -3.18 -14.52 4.91
N MET A 122 -2.38 -13.46 4.83
CA MET A 122 -1.01 -13.47 5.31
C MET A 122 -0.97 -12.91 6.73
N ILE A 123 -0.42 -13.71 7.63
CA ILE A 123 -0.21 -13.33 9.04
C ILE A 123 1.29 -13.09 9.24
N VAL A 124 1.63 -11.90 9.72
CA VAL A 124 3.00 -11.48 9.98
C VAL A 124 3.17 -11.17 11.46
N ASP A 125 4.01 -11.92 12.16
CA ASP A 125 4.44 -11.53 13.51
C ASP A 125 5.46 -10.39 13.41
N VAL A 126 5.20 -9.31 14.13
CA VAL A 126 6.06 -8.14 14.19
C VAL A 126 6.31 -7.79 15.65
N SER A 127 7.30 -8.48 16.25
CA SER A 127 7.72 -8.24 17.63
C SER A 127 6.57 -8.37 18.65
N GLY A 128 5.77 -9.43 18.51
CA GLY A 128 4.64 -9.72 19.41
C GLY A 128 3.34 -9.01 19.05
N HIS A 129 3.30 -8.32 17.91
CA HIS A 129 2.08 -7.82 17.29
C HIS A 129 1.78 -8.63 16.03
N VAL A 130 0.51 -8.92 15.78
CA VAL A 130 0.09 -9.67 14.59
C VAL A 130 -0.44 -8.68 13.55
N LEU A 131 0.25 -8.59 12.42
CA LEU A 131 -0.20 -7.85 11.25
C LEU A 131 -0.90 -8.82 10.30
N HIS A 132 -2.17 -8.53 10.03
CA HIS A 132 -2.99 -9.23 9.07
C HIS A 132 -2.92 -8.51 7.73
N VAL A 133 -2.65 -9.25 6.66
CA VAL A 133 -2.65 -8.74 5.29
C VAL A 133 -3.53 -9.66 4.46
N LEU A 134 -4.65 -9.14 3.97
CA LEU A 134 -5.51 -9.85 3.04
C LEU A 134 -5.03 -9.54 1.63
N LEU A 135 -4.70 -10.59 0.87
CA LEU A 135 -4.30 -10.47 -0.52
C LEU A 135 -5.31 -11.17 -1.43
N VAL A 136 -5.51 -10.60 -2.61
CA VAL A 136 -6.38 -11.13 -3.66
C VAL A 136 -5.62 -11.19 -4.99
N ARG A 137 -5.95 -12.17 -5.82
CA ARG A 137 -5.47 -12.26 -7.20
C ARG A 137 -6.34 -11.38 -8.09
N ASP A 138 -5.91 -10.15 -8.26
CA ASP A 138 -6.61 -9.13 -9.02
C ASP A 138 -6.27 -9.18 -10.51
N SER A 139 -7.21 -8.77 -11.35
CA SER A 139 -7.04 -8.72 -12.80
C SER A 139 -6.67 -7.30 -13.21
N TYR A 140 -5.76 -7.16 -14.17
CA TYR A 140 -5.35 -5.85 -14.67
C TYR A 140 -5.33 -5.80 -16.18
N VAL A 141 -5.52 -4.58 -16.70
CA VAL A 141 -5.27 -4.22 -18.09
C VAL A 141 -4.35 -3.01 -18.12
N THR A 142 -3.22 -3.16 -18.81
CA THR A 142 -2.29 -2.08 -19.10
C THR A 142 -2.35 -1.76 -20.57
N VAL A 143 -2.60 -0.50 -20.89
CA VAL A 143 -2.58 0.01 -22.27
C VAL A 143 -1.39 0.95 -22.42
N MET A 144 -0.50 0.66 -23.38
CA MET A 144 0.63 1.52 -23.71
C MET A 144 0.41 2.21 -25.07
N GLY A 145 0.56 3.53 -25.08
CA GLY A 145 0.57 4.36 -26.29
C GLY A 145 1.97 4.49 -26.92
N GLN A 146 2.07 5.29 -27.99
CA GLN A 146 3.36 5.58 -28.63
C GLN A 146 4.29 6.36 -27.68
N PRO A 147 5.63 6.13 -27.76
CA PRO A 147 6.60 6.77 -26.87
C PRO A 147 6.57 8.31 -26.91
N ASP A 148 6.23 8.89 -28.05
CA ASP A 148 6.26 10.34 -28.30
C ASP A 148 4.93 11.05 -28.02
N ASP A 149 3.93 10.37 -27.45
CA ASP A 149 2.68 11.03 -27.04
C ASP A 149 2.95 11.92 -25.81
N PRO A 150 2.80 13.25 -25.88
CA PRO A 150 3.01 14.16 -24.74
C PRO A 150 1.93 14.00 -23.65
N LEU A 151 0.87 13.23 -23.91
CA LEU A 151 -0.09 12.73 -22.93
C LEU A 151 0.24 11.30 -22.46
N ASN A 152 1.48 10.85 -22.65
CA ASN A 152 2.04 9.67 -22.04
C ASN A 152 2.58 9.99 -20.64
N PRO A 153 1.70 10.08 -19.63
CA PRO A 153 2.07 9.53 -18.35
C PRO A 153 1.03 8.48 -17.94
N ALA A 154 1.54 7.40 -17.36
CA ALA A 154 0.77 6.36 -16.69
C ALA A 154 0.11 5.33 -17.62
N GLU A 155 0.52 4.09 -17.42
CA GLU A 155 -0.37 2.93 -17.40
C GLU A 155 -1.82 3.38 -17.15
N ALA A 156 -2.66 3.35 -18.17
CA ALA A 156 -4.10 3.41 -17.96
C ALA A 156 -4.47 2.07 -17.30
N TRP A 157 -4.33 1.99 -15.99
CA TRP A 157 -4.95 0.94 -15.19
C TRP A 157 -6.45 1.11 -15.35
N VAL A 158 -7.05 0.30 -16.22
CA VAL A 158 -8.51 0.21 -16.28
C VAL A 158 -8.91 -0.72 -15.15
N ASP A 159 -9.12 -0.12 -13.98
CA ASP A 159 -9.48 -0.78 -12.72
C ASP A 159 -11.00 -1.03 -12.66
N GLN A 160 -11.57 -1.60 -13.73
CA GLN A 160 -13.00 -1.94 -13.77
C GLN A 160 -13.20 -3.35 -14.30
N THR A 161 -13.61 -4.25 -13.41
CA THR A 161 -14.31 -5.48 -13.80
C THR A 161 -15.70 -5.06 -14.28
N VAL A 162 -15.84 -4.72 -15.56
CA VAL A 162 -17.15 -4.32 -16.10
C VAL A 162 -18.02 -5.57 -16.25
N SER A 163 -19.09 -5.67 -15.47
CA SER A 163 -20.12 -6.72 -15.61
C SER A 163 -21.19 -6.38 -16.66
N ASP A 164 -21.29 -5.12 -17.10
CA ASP A 164 -22.34 -4.64 -17.99
C ASP A 164 -21.77 -4.23 -19.36
N LEU A 165 -22.19 -4.96 -20.39
CA LEU A 165 -21.79 -4.77 -21.78
C LEU A 165 -22.29 -3.41 -22.31
N PHE A 166 -21.36 -2.53 -22.67
CA PHE A 166 -21.65 -1.33 -23.48
C PHE A 166 -21.07 -1.51 -24.90
N ASP A 167 -21.71 -0.87 -25.89
CA ASP A 167 -21.42 -1.03 -27.33
C ASP A 167 -19.96 -0.68 -27.75
N ASP A 168 -19.18 -0.01 -26.89
CA ASP A 168 -17.82 0.49 -27.17
C ASP A 168 -16.70 -0.18 -26.31
N GLN A 169 -16.96 -1.36 -25.71
CA GLN A 169 -16.00 -2.01 -24.81
C GLN A 169 -15.19 -3.13 -25.48
N TRP A 170 -13.90 -3.20 -25.13
CA TRP A 170 -13.05 -4.32 -25.51
C TRP A 170 -13.20 -5.42 -24.47
N ILE A 171 -13.62 -6.59 -24.92
CA ILE A 171 -13.90 -7.75 -24.08
C ILE A 171 -12.76 -8.75 -24.22
N PHE A 172 -12.04 -9.00 -23.13
CA PHE A 172 -10.95 -9.96 -23.07
C PHE A 172 -11.40 -11.22 -22.34
N PRO A 173 -11.37 -12.41 -22.97
CA PRO A 173 -11.71 -13.64 -22.26
C PRO A 173 -10.65 -13.94 -21.19
N MET A 174 -11.09 -14.12 -19.94
CA MET A 174 -10.22 -14.49 -18.83
C MET A 174 -10.35 -15.98 -18.54
N PRO A 175 -9.24 -16.73 -18.42
CA PRO A 175 -9.30 -18.13 -18.02
C PRO A 175 -10.01 -18.27 -16.67
N ASN A 176 -11.12 -19.01 -16.65
CA ASN A 176 -11.91 -19.37 -15.47
C ASN A 176 -12.73 -18.25 -14.78
N GLU A 177 -12.76 -17.02 -15.30
CA GLU A 177 -13.47 -15.88 -14.66
C GLU A 177 -14.45 -15.14 -15.59
N GLY A 178 -14.67 -15.66 -16.81
CA GLY A 178 -15.56 -15.04 -17.79
C GLY A 178 -14.82 -14.04 -18.67
N TYR A 179 -15.23 -12.78 -18.64
CA TYR A 179 -14.68 -11.73 -19.50
C TYR A 179 -14.25 -10.50 -18.68
N LEU A 180 -13.09 -9.95 -19.00
CA LEU A 180 -12.63 -8.65 -18.52
C LEU A 180 -12.97 -7.60 -19.58
N GLY A 181 -13.93 -6.74 -19.28
CA GLY A 181 -14.22 -5.58 -20.11
C GLY A 181 -13.27 -4.45 -19.73
N ALA A 182 -12.47 -3.96 -20.68
CA ALA A 182 -11.74 -2.71 -20.51
C ALA A 182 -12.38 -1.63 -21.37
N GLN A 183 -12.87 -0.56 -20.73
CA GLN A 183 -13.24 0.65 -21.46
C GLN A 183 -11.97 1.49 -21.63
N VAL A 184 -11.40 1.47 -22.83
CA VAL A 184 -10.34 2.40 -23.20
C VAL A 184 -11.03 3.71 -23.60
N PRO A 185 -10.94 4.80 -22.82
CA PRO A 185 -11.67 6.02 -23.14
C PRO A 185 -11.25 6.53 -24.51
N HIS A 186 -12.20 6.53 -25.44
CA HIS A 186 -11.98 6.93 -26.83
C HIS A 186 -13.04 7.94 -27.35
N PRO A 187 -13.11 9.16 -26.79
CA PRO A 187 -13.53 10.30 -27.59
C PRO A 187 -12.28 10.96 -28.20
N GLY A 188 -11.91 10.56 -29.43
CA GLY A 188 -11.00 11.32 -30.30
C GLY A 188 -9.52 10.88 -30.41
N ARG A 189 -9.11 9.72 -29.85
CA ARG A 189 -7.71 9.21 -29.97
C ARG A 189 -7.52 8.14 -31.06
N ASP A 190 -6.70 8.38 -32.07
CA ASP A 190 -6.44 7.38 -33.12
C ASP A 190 -5.94 6.03 -32.53
N LEU A 191 -6.73 4.95 -32.67
CA LEU A 191 -6.38 3.61 -32.18
C LEU A 191 -5.09 3.06 -32.78
N ARG A 192 -4.62 3.62 -33.91
CA ARG A 192 -3.30 3.31 -34.49
C ARG A 192 -2.13 3.75 -33.61
N GLN A 193 -2.38 4.54 -32.56
CA GLN A 193 -1.38 4.99 -31.60
C GLN A 193 -1.22 4.02 -30.41
N LEU A 194 -2.05 2.98 -30.31
CA LEU A 194 -1.86 1.92 -29.32
C LEU A 194 -0.71 1.01 -29.74
N VAL A 195 0.29 0.87 -28.86
CA VAL A 195 1.46 0.03 -29.10
C VAL A 195 1.23 -1.37 -28.54
N SER A 196 0.70 -1.47 -27.32
CA SER A 196 0.42 -2.76 -26.70
C SER A 196 -0.70 -2.68 -25.68
N ILE A 197 -1.45 -3.79 -25.58
CA ILE A 197 -2.39 -4.05 -24.51
C ILE A 197 -1.91 -5.31 -23.80
N THR A 198 -1.72 -5.23 -22.50
CA THR A 198 -1.35 -6.36 -21.64
C THR A 198 -2.51 -6.63 -20.70
N VAL A 199 -2.99 -7.87 -20.69
CA VAL A 199 -4.00 -8.34 -19.74
C VAL A 199 -3.34 -9.41 -18.88
N GLY A 200 -3.52 -9.31 -17.57
CA GLY A 200 -2.89 -10.23 -16.65
C GLY A 200 -3.62 -10.34 -15.32
N ARG A 201 -3.03 -11.15 -14.44
CA ARG A 201 -3.46 -11.27 -13.06
C ARG A 201 -2.26 -11.17 -12.16
N GLU A 202 -2.44 -10.56 -11.01
CA GLU A 202 -1.37 -10.35 -10.04
C GLU A 202 -1.92 -10.31 -8.62
N TRP A 203 -1.07 -10.51 -7.63
CA TRP A 203 -1.49 -10.37 -6.24
C TRP A 203 -1.52 -8.90 -5.86
N LYS A 204 -2.57 -8.52 -5.14
CA LYS A 204 -2.77 -7.18 -4.58
C LYS A 204 -3.22 -7.28 -3.13
N ILE A 205 -2.94 -6.24 -2.36
CA ILE A 205 -3.40 -6.08 -0.98
C ILE A 205 -4.84 -5.58 -1.02
N ASP A 206 -5.75 -6.38 -0.50
CA ASP A 206 -7.18 -6.09 -0.39
C ASP A 206 -7.53 -5.47 0.96
N ASP A 207 -6.75 -5.76 2.00
CA ASP A 207 -6.87 -5.13 3.32
C ASP A 207 -5.58 -5.35 4.14
N LEU A 208 -5.34 -4.48 5.12
CA LEU A 208 -4.26 -4.66 6.09
C LEU A 208 -4.59 -3.98 7.44
N TYR A 209 -4.38 -4.70 8.53
CA TYR A 209 -4.67 -4.20 9.89
C TYR A 209 -3.86 -4.94 10.96
N LEU A 210 -3.68 -4.31 12.11
CA LEU A 210 -3.10 -4.96 13.29
C LEU A 210 -4.19 -5.63 14.13
N GLU A 211 -3.89 -6.81 14.67
CA GLU A 211 -4.79 -7.49 15.61
C GLU A 211 -5.08 -6.60 16.82
N GLY A 212 -6.36 -6.42 17.13
CA GLY A 212 -6.82 -5.58 18.24
C GLY A 212 -6.97 -4.09 17.90
N GLU A 213 -6.59 -3.63 16.71
CA GLU A 213 -7.02 -2.32 16.19
C GLU A 213 -8.38 -2.44 15.49
N ALA A 214 -9.20 -1.40 15.58
CA ALA A 214 -10.47 -1.35 14.86
C ALA A 214 -10.20 -1.27 13.35
N GLN A 215 -10.92 -2.09 12.57
CA GLN A 215 -10.85 -1.97 11.12
C GLN A 215 -11.41 -0.62 10.67
N PRO A 216 -10.76 0.04 9.69
CA PRO A 216 -11.23 1.31 9.13
C PRO A 216 -12.58 1.17 8.41
#